data_AF-A0A7C1JFY9-F1
#
_entry.id   AF-A0A7C1JFY9-F1
#
_cell.length_a   1.000
_cell.length_b   1.000
_cell.length_c   1.000
_cell.angle_alpha   90.00
_cell.angle_beta   90.00
_cell.angle_gamma   90.00
#
_symmetry.space_group_name_H-M   'P 1'
#
loop_
_entity.id
_entity.type
_entity.pdbx_description
1 polymer ?
#
loop_
_entity_poly.entity_id
_entity_poly.type
_entity_poly.pdbx_seq_one_letter_code
_entity_poly.pdbx_strand_id
1 'polypeptide(L)' 'MQARRAQPFWWQSRTLRSYLTRGTVFTVLLLGSVLFLFPLIWMLSTSLKTNEQVYRVPTVWIPNPIAWE' A
#
# COMPACT_ATOMS: atom_id res chain seq x y z
N MET A 1 25.26 -51.11 28.33
CA MET A 1 24.03 -50.27 28.30
C MET A 1 24.40 -48.83 27.97
N GLN A 2 24.58 -48.54 26.69
CA GLN A 2 24.82 -47.21 26.09
C GLN A 2 24.04 -47.24 24.76
N ALA A 3 23.40 -46.19 24.24
CA ALA A 3 23.73 -44.78 24.33
C ALA A 3 22.45 -43.92 24.20
N ARG A 4 22.46 -42.78 24.89
CA ARG A 4 21.52 -41.67 24.64
C ARG A 4 21.69 -41.21 23.20
N ARG A 5 20.63 -41.32 22.39
CA ARG A 5 20.58 -40.75 21.04
C ARG A 5 20.52 -39.23 21.17
N ALA A 6 21.66 -38.56 21.00
CA ALA A 6 21.72 -37.13 20.85
C ALA A 6 20.96 -36.74 19.57
N GLN A 7 19.90 -35.94 19.73
CA GLN A 7 19.14 -35.41 18.61
C GLN A 7 19.94 -34.28 17.93
N PRO A 8 20.12 -34.32 16.60
CA PRO A 8 20.90 -33.35 15.85
C PRO A 8 20.23 -31.95 15.75
N PHE A 9 20.74 -30.94 16.47
CA PHE A 9 20.31 -29.52 16.42
C PHE A 9 21.02 -28.76 15.27
N TRP A 10 20.62 -28.95 14.01
CA TRP A 10 21.27 -28.26 12.86
C TRP A 10 20.32 -27.69 11.81
N TRP A 11 19.03 -27.52 12.10
CA TRP A 11 18.06 -27.06 11.11
C TRP A 11 17.31 -25.83 11.60
N GLN A 12 17.88 -24.63 11.44
CA GLN A 12 17.11 -23.39 11.26
C GLN A 12 17.93 -22.13 10.91
N SER A 13 18.94 -22.25 10.05
CA SER A 13 19.53 -21.08 9.37
C SER A 13 18.64 -20.63 8.19
N ARG A 14 17.36 -20.30 8.45
CA ARG A 14 16.41 -19.79 7.44
C ARG A 14 15.60 -18.56 7.87
N THR A 15 15.97 -17.87 8.95
CA THR A 15 15.18 -16.76 9.50
C THR A 15 15.16 -15.53 8.59
N LEU A 16 16.25 -15.25 7.86
CA LEU A 16 16.35 -14.07 6.99
C LEU A 16 15.41 -14.12 5.77
N ARG A 17 15.22 -15.31 5.19
CA ARG A 17 14.32 -15.50 4.02
C ARG A 17 12.87 -15.18 4.36
N SER A 18 12.46 -15.38 5.61
CA SER A 18 11.10 -15.09 6.07
C SER A 18 10.82 -13.59 6.21
N TYR A 19 11.82 -12.78 6.58
CA TYR A 19 11.65 -11.33 6.68
C TYR A 19 11.61 -10.66 5.31
N LEU A 20 12.45 -11.10 4.37
CA LEU A 20 12.46 -10.57 3.01
C LEU A 20 11.12 -10.83 2.29
N THR A 21 10.60 -12.05 2.34
CA THR A 21 9.30 -12.38 1.73
C THR A 21 8.17 -11.55 2.33
N ARG A 22 8.14 -11.39 3.67
CA ARG A 22 7.12 -10.56 4.33
C ARG A 22 7.22 -9.10 3.88
N GLY A 23 8.44 -8.53 3.87
CA GLY A 23 8.67 -7.17 3.40
C GLY A 23 8.15 -6.96 1.98
N THR A 24 8.52 -7.85 1.06
CA THR A 24 8.05 -7.79 -0.33
C THR A 24 6.52 -7.86 -0.44
N VAL A 25 5.87 -8.78 0.30
CA VAL A 25 4.40 -8.89 0.29
C VAL A 25 3.75 -7.60 0.77
N PHE A 26 4.22 -7.01 1.88
CA PHE A 26 3.68 -5.74 2.38
C PHE A 26 3.91 -4.59 1.41
N THR A 27 5.08 -4.50 0.77
CA THR A 27 5.36 -3.47 -0.25
C THR A 27 4.39 -3.59 -1.42
N VAL A 28 4.18 -4.81 -1.94
CA VAL A 28 3.24 -5.05 -3.05
C VAL A 28 1.80 -4.69 -2.65
N LEU A 29 1.37 -5.08 -1.45
CA LEU A 29 0.04 -4.75 -0.95
C LEU A 29 -0.15 -3.23 -0.78
N LEU A 30 0.87 -2.52 -0.30
CA LEU A 30 0.83 -1.08 -0.10
C LEU A 30 0.78 -0.33 -1.44
N LEU A 31 1.59 -0.76 -2.41
CA LEU A 31 1.54 -0.22 -3.78
C LEU A 31 0.18 -0.48 -4.44
N GLY A 32 -0.32 -1.72 -4.32
CA GLY A 32 -1.66 -2.06 -4.79
C GLY A 32 -2.73 -1.16 -4.17
N SER A 33 -2.70 -1.01 -2.84
CA SER A 33 -3.63 -0.13 -2.11
C SER A 33 -3.63 1.31 -2.64
N VAL A 34 -2.45 1.91 -2.83
CA VAL A 34 -2.34 3.27 -3.38
C VAL A 34 -2.91 3.35 -4.80
N LEU A 35 -2.65 2.36 -5.65
CA LEU A 35 -3.20 2.30 -7.01
C LEU A 35 -4.73 2.21 -7.02
N PHE A 36 -5.32 1.44 -6.10
CA PHE A 36 -6.78 1.33 -5.97
C PHE A 36 -7.42 2.58 -5.32
N LEU A 37 -6.72 3.25 -4.39
CA LEU A 37 -7.21 4.47 -3.74
C LEU A 37 -7.09 5.70 -4.64
N PHE A 38 -6.12 5.73 -5.55
CA PHE A 38 -5.90 6.86 -6.47
C PHE A 38 -7.18 7.31 -7.21
N PRO A 39 -7.92 6.44 -7.92
CA PRO A 39 -9.15 6.84 -8.60
C PRO A 39 -10.24 7.32 -7.62
N LEU A 40 -10.30 6.76 -6.42
CA LEU A 40 -11.27 7.18 -5.40
C LEU A 40 -10.97 8.59 -4.89
N ILE A 41 -9.70 8.88 -4.60
CA ILE A 41 -9.22 10.21 -4.20
C ILE A 41 -9.48 11.23 -5.32
N TRP A 42 -9.24 10.82 -6.57
CA TRP A 42 -9.54 11.65 -7.72
C TRP A 42 -11.03 11.97 -7.83
N MET A 43 -11.90 10.97 -7.69
CA MET A 43 -13.34 11.16 -7.73
C MET A 43 -13.82 12.09 -6.61
N LEU A 44 -13.31 11.92 -5.39
CA LEU A 44 -13.63 12.78 -4.25
C LEU A 44 -13.18 14.23 -4.50
N SER A 45 -12.00 14.43 -5.08
CA SER A 45 -11.53 15.76 -5.50
C SER A 45 -12.47 16.36 -6.56
N THR A 46 -12.88 15.57 -7.56
CA THR A 46 -13.77 16.06 -8.63
C THR A 46 -15.19 16.34 -8.16
N SER A 47 -15.73 15.60 -7.19
CA SER A 47 -17.06 15.87 -6.64
C SER A 47 -17.11 17.15 -5.82
N LEU A 48 -15.97 17.58 -5.28
CA LEU A 48 -15.82 18.80 -4.48
C LEU A 48 -15.43 20.03 -5.32
N LYS A 49 -15.26 19.88 -6.64
CA LYS A 49 -14.99 20.99 -7.57
C LYS A 49 -16.28 21.70 -7.96
N THR A 50 -16.24 23.02 -8.06
CA THR A 50 -17.34 23.78 -8.66
C THR A 50 -17.40 23.54 -10.17
N ASN A 51 -18.57 23.76 -10.79
CA ASN A 51 -18.74 23.62 -12.25
C ASN A 51 -17.70 24.42 -13.04
N GLU A 52 -17.32 25.61 -12.59
CA GLU A 52 -16.29 26.43 -13.24
C GLU A 52 -14.88 25.85 -13.11
N GLN A 53 -14.54 25.20 -11.99
CA GLN A 53 -13.22 24.60 -11.76
C GLN A 53 -13.00 23.34 -12.60
N VAL A 54 -14.07 22.63 -12.99
CA VAL A 54 -13.99 21.45 -13.87
C VAL A 54 -13.55 21.84 -15.28
N TYR A 55 -13.94 23.02 -15.78
CA TYR A 55 -13.61 23.50 -17.12
C TYR A 55 -12.35 24.40 -17.18
N ARG A 56 -11.68 24.65 -16.05
CA ARG A 56 -10.42 25.42 -16.05
C ARG A 56 -9.24 24.61 -16.56
N VAL A 57 -8.43 25.26 -17.39
CA VAL A 57 -7.10 24.80 -17.80
C VAL A 57 -6.07 25.68 -17.07
N PRO A 58 -5.12 25.13 -16.30
CA PRO A 58 -4.87 23.71 -16.03
C PRO A 58 -5.88 23.09 -15.05
N THR A 59 -6.08 21.77 -15.13
CA THR A 59 -6.94 21.03 -14.19
C THR A 59 -6.41 21.17 -12.76
N VAL A 60 -7.23 21.68 -11.85
CA VAL A 60 -6.87 21.84 -10.44
C VAL A 60 -7.00 20.48 -9.72
N TRP A 61 -5.98 20.06 -8.97
CA TRP A 61 -5.97 18.76 -8.26
C TRP A 61 -6.63 18.82 -6.88
N ILE A 62 -6.58 19.97 -6.21
CA ILE A 62 -7.19 20.22 -4.90
C ILE A 62 -8.13 21.42 -5.07
N PRO A 63 -9.45 21.25 -4.97
CA PRO A 63 -10.41 22.33 -5.20
C PRO A 63 -10.20 23.48 -4.19
N ASN A 64 -10.24 24.71 -4.69
CA ASN A 64 -10.21 25.92 -3.88
C ASN A 64 -11.00 27.04 -4.61
N PRO A 65 -12.18 27.46 -4.13
CA PRO A 65 -12.91 27.00 -2.95
C PRO A 65 -13.50 25.59 -3.10
N ILE A 66 -13.82 24.94 -1.98
CA ILE A 66 -14.51 23.63 -1.94
C ILE A 66 -16.01 23.87 -2.16
N ALA A 67 -16.61 23.16 -3.11
CA ALA A 67 -18.06 23.17 -3.31
C ALA A 67 -18.73 22.29 -2.24
N TRP A 68 -19.39 22.92 -1.26
CA TRP A 68 -20.18 22.26 -0.21
C TRP A 68 -21.70 22.43 -0.40
N GLU A 69 -22.12 23.00 -1.53
CA GLU A 69 -23.52 23.26 -1.86
C GLU A 69 -24.30 21.98 -2.23
#